data_AF-A0A0D2GJV9-F1
#
_entry.id   AF-A0A0D2GJV9-F1
#
_cell.length_a   1.000
_cell.length_b   1.000
_cell.length_c   1.000
_cell.angle_alpha   90.00
_cell.angle_beta   90.00
_cell.angle_gamma   90.00
#
_symmetry.space_group_name_H-M   'P 1'
#
loop_
_entity.id
_entity.type
_entity.pdbx_description
1 polymer ?
#
loop_
_entity_poly.entity_id
_entity_poly.type
_entity_poly.pdbx_seq_one_letter_code
_entity_poly.pdbx_strand_id
1 'polypeptide(L)'
;MEKGGKVVWEDRGQLVFTLPNQQGGTTWCRVTANSGLGQQYLNIVGGKPFRKSFAFGPAQMEEALDTDGRVRLYGILFDFDKATLVPESLKQLGYMIILLKENPDLNLEVQGHTDNKGSDNHNLELFQRRAETVVVFMGLFGVDSNRFIPKG
;
A
#
# COMPACT_ATOMS: atom_id res chain seq x y z
N MET A 1 14.31 29.90 -14.24
CA MET A 1 13.46 28.73 -14.58
C MET A 1 12.04 29.22 -14.76
N GLU A 2 11.51 29.20 -15.99
CA GLU A 2 10.24 29.88 -16.36
C GLU A 2 8.95 29.11 -16.00
N LYS A 3 9.04 27.88 -15.48
CA LYS A 3 7.87 27.01 -15.19
C LYS A 3 7.60 26.76 -13.71
N GLY A 4 7.99 27.67 -12.82
CA GLY A 4 7.74 27.53 -11.37
C GLY A 4 8.59 26.46 -10.67
N GLY A 5 9.72 26.08 -11.27
CA GLY A 5 10.67 25.14 -10.67
C GLY A 5 11.52 25.76 -9.56
N LYS A 6 12.01 24.92 -8.64
CA LYS A 6 12.86 25.33 -7.52
C LYS A 6 14.18 24.55 -7.54
N VAL A 7 15.30 25.24 -7.41
CA VAL A 7 16.59 24.58 -7.11
C VAL A 7 16.55 24.10 -5.66
N VAL A 8 16.73 22.80 -5.47
CA VAL A 8 16.72 22.16 -4.15
C VAL A 8 18.13 22.01 -3.62
N TRP A 9 19.09 21.75 -4.50
CA TRP A 9 20.49 21.58 -4.11
C TRP A 9 21.42 21.79 -5.31
N GLU A 10 22.58 22.40 -5.06
CA GLU A 10 23.62 22.66 -6.07
C GLU A 10 25.00 22.54 -5.41
N ASP A 11 25.92 21.83 -6.08
CA ASP A 11 27.34 21.72 -5.71
C ASP A 11 28.19 21.54 -6.98
N ARG A 12 29.53 21.59 -6.90
CA ARG A 12 30.45 21.53 -8.06
C ARG A 12 30.12 20.36 -8.99
N GLY A 13 29.49 20.67 -10.12
CA GLY A 13 29.12 19.69 -11.14
C GLY A 13 27.83 18.93 -10.86
N GLN A 14 27.01 19.31 -9.87
CA GLN A 14 25.69 18.72 -9.65
C GLN A 14 24.62 19.78 -9.39
N LEU A 15 23.47 19.62 -10.03
CA LEU A 15 22.31 20.48 -9.84
C LEU A 15 21.06 19.61 -9.67
N VAL A 16 20.36 19.78 -8.56
CA VAL A 16 19.06 19.15 -8.29
C VAL A 16 17.99 20.23 -8.24
N PHE A 17 16.98 20.09 -9.10
CA PHE A 17 15.87 21.02 -9.16
C PHE A 17 14.55 20.29 -9.37
N THR A 18 13.47 20.94 -8.98
CA THR A 18 12.11 20.44 -9.18
C THR A 18 11.40 21.23 -10.28
N LEU A 19 10.50 20.57 -10.99
CA LEU A 19 9.57 21.18 -11.94
C LEU A 19 8.14 20.70 -11.62
N PRO A 20 7.13 21.58 -11.64
CA PRO A 20 5.74 21.16 -11.66
C PRO A 20 5.48 20.28 -12.89
N ASN A 21 4.81 19.15 -12.69
CA ASN A 21 4.41 18.26 -13.77
C ASN A 21 3.01 18.64 -14.29
N GLN A 22 2.68 18.21 -15.52
CA GLN A 22 1.39 18.53 -16.16
C GLN A 22 0.17 17.82 -15.51
N GLN A 23 0.40 16.91 -14.58
CA GLN A 23 -0.61 16.17 -13.81
C GLN A 23 -0.74 16.66 -12.35
N GLY A 24 -0.18 17.83 -12.01
CA GLY A 24 -0.27 18.44 -10.68
C GLY A 24 0.70 17.91 -9.61
N GLY A 25 1.68 17.08 -9.98
CA GLY A 25 2.77 16.59 -9.12
C GLY A 25 4.12 17.29 -9.38
N THR A 26 5.19 16.75 -8.78
CA THR A 26 6.54 17.34 -8.86
C THR A 26 7.52 16.38 -9.53
N THR A 27 8.15 16.84 -10.60
CA THR A 27 9.28 16.14 -11.24
C THR A 27 10.58 16.59 -10.60
N TRP A 28 11.40 15.63 -10.20
CA TRP A 28 12.74 15.87 -9.68
C TRP A 28 13.76 15.62 -10.77
N CYS A 29 14.62 16.60 -11.02
CA CYS A 29 15.67 16.55 -12.02
C CYS A 29 17.03 16.66 -11.32
N ARG A 30 17.93 15.74 -11.61
CA ARG A 30 19.34 15.83 -11.21
C ARG A 30 20.22 15.87 -12.45
N VAL A 31 20.98 16.95 -12.60
CA VAL A 31 22.03 17.10 -13.59
C VAL A 31 23.36 16.84 -12.89
N THR A 32 24.24 16.07 -13.53
CA THR A 32 25.62 15.89 -13.09
C THR A 32 26.54 16.15 -14.28
N ALA A 33 27.39 17.16 -14.17
CA ALA A 33 28.45 17.49 -15.10
C ALA A 33 29.78 17.00 -14.55
N ASN A 34 30.40 16.03 -15.22
CA ASN A 34 31.72 15.55 -14.84
C ASN A 34 32.77 16.26 -15.69
N SER A 35 33.56 17.15 -15.07
CA SER A 35 34.52 18.02 -15.75
C SER A 35 35.73 17.29 -16.35
N GLY A 36 35.92 15.99 -16.07
CA GLY A 36 37.04 15.20 -16.59
C GLY A 36 36.78 14.46 -17.92
N LEU A 37 35.51 14.29 -18.35
CA LEU A 37 35.16 13.40 -19.48
C LEU A 37 34.18 14.01 -20.50
N GLY A 38 33.77 15.27 -20.34
CA GLY A 38 32.83 15.93 -21.26
C GLY A 38 31.42 15.31 -21.28
N GLN A 39 31.10 14.40 -20.36
CA GLN A 39 29.80 13.74 -20.27
C GLN A 39 28.92 14.37 -19.18
N GLN A 40 27.67 14.65 -19.53
CA GLN A 40 26.65 15.14 -18.62
C GLN A 40 25.54 14.10 -18.50
N TYR A 41 25.13 13.77 -17.26
CA TYR A 41 24.03 12.87 -16.99
C TYR A 41 22.82 13.65 -16.48
N LEU A 42 21.64 13.41 -17.07
CA LEU A 42 20.36 13.94 -16.62
C LEU A 42 19.48 12.78 -16.15
N ASN A 43 19.21 12.75 -14.84
CA ASN A 43 18.23 11.84 -14.25
C ASN A 43 16.92 12.60 -14.00
N ILE A 44 15.84 12.15 -14.62
CA ILE A 44 14.50 12.71 -14.45
C ILE A 44 13.64 11.67 -13.72
N VAL A 45 13.20 11.99 -12.51
CA VAL A 45 12.26 11.16 -11.75
C VAL A 45 10.93 11.91 -11.67
N GLY A 46 9.93 11.42 -12.40
CA GLY A 46 8.58 11.92 -12.27
C GLY A 46 7.97 11.49 -10.94
N GLY A 47 7.80 12.43 -10.00
CA GLY A 47 7.05 12.17 -8.79
C GLY A 47 5.56 12.16 -9.10
N LYS A 48 4.93 10.98 -9.04
CA LYS A 48 3.49 10.94 -8.76
C LYS A 48 3.30 11.37 -7.30
N PRO A 49 2.31 12.21 -6.97
CA PRO A 49 2.01 12.46 -5.57
C PRO A 49 1.77 11.11 -4.90
N PHE A 50 2.59 10.80 -3.90
CA PHE A 50 2.38 9.63 -3.06
C PHE A 50 1.08 9.87 -2.30
N ARG A 51 -0.02 9.33 -2.82
CA ARG A 51 -1.29 9.30 -2.08
C ARG A 51 -1.04 8.40 -0.87
N LYS A 52 -0.79 9.03 0.29
CA LYS A 52 -1.02 8.40 1.61
C LYS A 52 -2.52 8.18 1.79
N SER A 53 -3.10 7.31 0.96
CA SER A 53 -4.37 6.69 1.27
C SER A 53 -4.02 5.55 2.23
N PHE A 54 -4.06 5.84 3.53
CA PHE A 54 -4.08 4.79 4.56
C PHE A 54 -5.46 4.12 4.65
N ALA A 55 -6.40 4.51 3.79
CA ALA A 55 -7.74 3.95 3.70
C ALA A 55 -8.07 3.73 2.22
N PHE A 56 -7.91 2.48 1.78
CA PHE A 56 -8.50 2.00 0.53
C PHE A 56 -9.98 1.74 0.82
N GLY A 57 -10.89 2.50 0.19
CA GLY A 57 -12.33 2.26 0.27
C GLY A 57 -12.78 1.17 -0.70
N PRO A 58 -14.07 0.80 -0.70
CA PRO A 58 -14.59 -0.32 -1.50
C PRO A 58 -14.28 -0.19 -2.99
N ALA A 59 -14.58 0.96 -3.61
CA ALA A 59 -14.33 1.19 -5.02
C ALA A 59 -12.85 1.06 -5.43
N GLN A 60 -11.92 1.48 -4.56
CA GLN A 60 -10.49 1.31 -4.85
C GLN A 60 -10.02 -0.13 -4.66
N MET A 61 -10.66 -0.89 -3.77
CA MET A 61 -10.39 -2.32 -3.65
C MET A 61 -10.91 -3.07 -4.87
N GLU A 62 -12.11 -2.76 -5.31
CA GLU A 62 -12.72 -3.35 -6.51
C GLU A 62 -11.86 -3.10 -7.75
N GLU A 63 -11.47 -1.85 -8.01
CA GLU A 63 -10.58 -1.50 -9.12
C GLU A 63 -9.25 -2.27 -9.08
N ALA A 64 -8.66 -2.43 -7.88
CA ALA A 64 -7.42 -3.18 -7.71
C ALA A 64 -7.62 -4.69 -7.90
N LEU A 65 -8.75 -5.25 -7.47
CA LEU A 65 -9.08 -6.66 -7.71
C LEU A 65 -9.31 -6.93 -9.19
N ASP A 66 -10.00 -6.05 -9.91
CA ASP A 66 -10.24 -6.17 -11.34
C ASP A 66 -8.96 -6.03 -12.16
N THR A 67 -8.07 -5.10 -11.77
CA THR A 67 -6.85 -4.81 -12.53
C THR A 67 -5.71 -5.77 -12.20
N ASP A 68 -5.48 -6.03 -10.92
CA ASP A 68 -4.29 -6.74 -10.42
C ASP A 68 -4.60 -8.15 -9.90
N GLY A 69 -5.89 -8.53 -9.77
CA GLY A 69 -6.32 -9.78 -9.15
C GLY A 69 -6.07 -9.86 -7.64
N ARG A 70 -5.58 -8.77 -7.03
CA ARG A 70 -5.23 -8.70 -5.60
C ARG A 70 -5.24 -7.26 -5.10
N VAL A 71 -5.53 -7.10 -3.82
CA VAL A 71 -5.43 -5.81 -3.13
C VAL A 71 -4.58 -5.96 -1.86
N ARG A 72 -3.63 -5.05 -1.64
CA ARG A 72 -2.88 -4.95 -0.38
C ARG A 72 -3.60 -3.99 0.55
N LEU A 73 -4.15 -4.53 1.63
CA LEU A 73 -4.84 -3.74 2.65
C LEU A 73 -3.88 -3.35 3.76
N TYR A 74 -3.93 -2.09 4.13
CA TYR A 74 -3.24 -1.55 5.29
C TYR A 74 -4.28 -1.15 6.33
N GLY A 75 -3.90 -1.16 7.61
CA GLY A 75 -4.78 -0.74 8.71
C GLY A 75 -5.60 -1.85 9.34
N ILE A 76 -5.41 -3.13 8.97
CA ILE A 76 -5.89 -4.27 9.76
C ILE A 76 -4.80 -4.61 10.77
N LEU A 77 -4.95 -4.11 11.98
CA LEU A 77 -4.01 -4.21 13.09
C LEU A 77 -4.52 -5.20 14.15
N PHE A 78 -3.57 -5.78 14.88
CA PHE A 78 -3.81 -6.72 15.97
C PHE A 78 -3.01 -6.30 17.19
N ASP A 79 -3.48 -6.71 18.37
CA ASP A 79 -2.70 -6.61 19.60
C ASP A 79 -1.34 -7.32 19.45
N PHE A 80 -0.33 -6.82 20.17
CA PHE A 80 1.01 -7.38 20.17
C PHE A 80 0.98 -8.87 20.53
N ASP A 81 1.60 -9.70 19.67
CA ASP A 81 1.65 -11.16 19.78
C ASP A 81 0.28 -11.87 19.91
N LYS A 82 -0.78 -11.24 19.39
CA LYS A 82 -2.15 -11.77 19.45
C LYS A 82 -2.83 -11.72 18.08
N ALA A 83 -3.94 -12.45 18.00
CA ALA A 83 -4.90 -12.40 16.89
C ALA A 83 -6.13 -11.54 17.24
N THR A 84 -6.09 -10.76 18.31
CA THR A 84 -7.18 -9.86 18.69
C THR A 84 -7.12 -8.59 17.85
N LEU A 85 -8.20 -8.28 17.12
CA LEU A 85 -8.34 -7.04 16.35
C LEU A 85 -8.43 -5.82 17.27
N VAL A 86 -7.73 -4.75 16.91
CA VAL A 86 -7.85 -3.45 17.59
C VAL A 86 -8.92 -2.57 16.94
N PRO A 87 -9.51 -1.59 17.66
CA PRO A 87 -10.58 -0.74 17.14
C PRO A 87 -10.22 0.01 15.84
N GLU A 88 -8.95 0.37 15.66
CA GLU A 88 -8.42 1.03 14.47
C GLU A 88 -8.64 0.20 13.20
N SER A 89 -8.72 -1.13 13.33
CA SER A 89 -8.94 -2.08 12.23
C SER A 89 -10.35 -2.07 11.68
N LEU A 90 -11.32 -1.67 12.50
CA LEU A 90 -12.75 -1.79 12.19
C LEU A 90 -13.15 -1.00 10.95
N LYS A 91 -12.51 0.16 10.72
CA LYS A 91 -12.79 0.98 9.53
C LYS A 91 -12.44 0.23 8.25
N GLN A 92 -11.27 -0.40 8.21
CA GLN A 92 -10.82 -1.11 7.02
C GLN A 92 -11.63 -2.38 6.78
N LEU A 93 -11.94 -3.11 7.86
CA LEU A 93 -12.81 -4.29 7.79
C LEU A 93 -14.23 -3.93 7.34
N GLY A 94 -14.75 -2.77 7.75
CA GLY A 94 -16.02 -2.24 7.29
C GLY A 94 -16.08 -2.02 5.77
N TYR A 95 -15.01 -1.49 5.18
CA TYR A 95 -14.92 -1.35 3.73
C TYR A 95 -14.88 -2.69 3.00
N MET A 96 -14.20 -3.70 3.57
CA MET A 96 -14.22 -5.06 3.01
C MET A 96 -15.63 -5.66 3.05
N ILE A 97 -16.37 -5.46 4.14
CA ILE A 97 -17.75 -5.95 4.27
C ILE A 97 -18.64 -5.31 3.20
N ILE A 98 -18.52 -4.01 2.97
CA ILE A 98 -19.29 -3.29 1.94
C ILE A 98 -18.99 -3.89 0.57
N LEU A 99 -17.71 -3.99 0.21
CA LEU A 99 -17.27 -4.58 -1.06
C LEU A 99 -17.86 -5.98 -1.28
N LEU A 100 -17.77 -6.85 -0.27
CA LEU A 100 -18.23 -8.23 -0.35
C LEU A 100 -19.75 -8.36 -0.42
N LYS A 101 -20.49 -7.40 0.14
CA LYS A 101 -21.95 -7.34 0.01
C LYS A 101 -22.38 -6.82 -1.35
N GLU A 102 -21.64 -5.87 -1.93
CA GLU A 102 -21.88 -5.34 -3.27
C GLU A 102 -21.52 -6.38 -4.35
N ASN A 103 -20.56 -7.26 -4.06
CA ASN A 103 -20.07 -8.29 -4.98
C ASN A 103 -20.29 -9.71 -4.42
N PRO A 104 -21.50 -10.29 -4.50
CA PRO A 104 -21.81 -11.58 -3.86
C PRO A 104 -21.02 -12.78 -4.40
N ASP A 105 -20.57 -12.72 -5.66
CA ASP A 105 -19.82 -13.80 -6.32
C ASP A 105 -18.30 -13.75 -6.02
N LEU A 106 -17.83 -12.70 -5.34
CA LEU A 106 -16.41 -12.51 -5.05
C LEU A 106 -15.94 -13.46 -3.95
N ASN A 107 -14.91 -14.26 -4.24
CA ASN A 107 -14.22 -15.10 -3.26
C ASN A 107 -12.82 -14.52 -3.01
N LEU A 108 -12.41 -14.46 -1.74
CA LEU A 108 -11.15 -13.83 -1.35
C LEU A 108 -10.24 -14.78 -0.59
N GLU A 109 -8.95 -14.71 -0.88
CA GLU A 109 -7.91 -15.27 -0.02
C GLU A 109 -7.40 -14.19 0.93
N VAL A 110 -7.35 -14.47 2.23
CA VAL A 110 -6.85 -13.52 3.25
C VAL A 110 -5.48 -13.97 3.70
N GLN A 111 -4.45 -13.17 3.39
CA GLN A 111 -3.06 -13.42 3.76
C GLN A 111 -2.60 -12.47 4.87
N GLY A 112 -2.13 -13.02 5.98
CA GLY A 112 -1.55 -12.26 7.09
C GLY A 112 -0.02 -12.17 6.98
N HIS A 113 0.55 -10.98 7.18
CA HIS A 113 2.00 -10.80 7.29
C HIS A 113 2.35 -10.13 8.63
N THR A 114 3.40 -10.57 9.32
CA THR A 114 4.03 -9.87 10.46
C THR A 114 5.40 -9.40 10.05
N ASP A 115 5.95 -8.48 10.83
CA ASP A 115 7.38 -8.28 10.86
C ASP A 115 8.10 -9.56 11.33
N ASN A 116 9.32 -9.74 10.86
CA ASN A 116 10.17 -10.91 10.98
C ASN A 116 10.78 -11.10 12.40
N LYS A 117 10.06 -10.74 13.45
CA LYS A 117 10.52 -10.83 14.84
C LYS A 117 9.83 -11.99 15.58
N GLY A 118 10.35 -13.21 15.42
CA GLY A 118 9.87 -14.41 16.14
C GLY A 118 10.45 -15.69 15.56
N SER A 119 10.30 -16.84 16.24
CA SER A 119 10.65 -18.14 15.68
C SER A 119 9.66 -18.53 14.58
N ASP A 120 10.16 -19.15 13.50
CA ASP A 120 9.38 -19.39 12.27
C ASP A 120 8.05 -20.12 12.54
N ASN A 121 8.01 -21.09 13.47
CA ASN A 121 6.79 -21.84 13.79
C ASN A 121 5.73 -21.02 14.54
N HIS A 122 6.13 -20.18 15.50
CA HIS A 122 5.18 -19.37 16.28
C HIS A 122 4.51 -18.30 15.40
N ASN A 123 5.29 -17.73 14.48
CA ASN A 123 4.80 -16.74 13.54
C ASN A 123 3.78 -17.35 12.56
N LEU A 124 4.02 -18.57 12.05
CA LEU A 124 3.08 -19.29 11.18
C LEU A 124 1.72 -19.50 11.84
N GLU A 125 1.70 -19.99 13.08
CA GLU A 125 0.46 -20.16 13.83
C GLU A 125 -0.23 -18.83 14.11
N LEU A 126 0.53 -17.75 14.34
CA LEU A 126 -0.03 -16.42 14.55
C LEU A 126 -0.64 -15.85 13.27
N PHE A 127 -0.03 -16.07 12.10
CA PHE A 127 -0.58 -15.65 10.80
C PHE A 127 -1.92 -16.30 10.53
N GLN A 128 -1.97 -17.62 10.71
CA GLN A 128 -3.17 -18.41 10.45
C GLN A 128 -4.33 -17.94 11.35
N ARG A 129 -4.08 -17.78 12.66
CA ARG A 129 -5.08 -17.28 13.62
C ARG A 129 -5.59 -15.86 13.30
N ARG A 130 -4.73 -15.00 12.75
CA ARG A 130 -5.10 -13.65 12.32
C ARG A 130 -5.99 -13.67 11.09
N ALA A 131 -5.65 -14.48 10.09
CA ALA A 131 -6.48 -14.68 8.90
C ALA A 131 -7.86 -15.23 9.30
N GLU A 132 -7.91 -16.24 10.17
CA GLU A 132 -9.16 -16.79 10.73
C GLU A 132 -9.98 -15.75 11.48
N THR A 133 -9.35 -14.90 12.29
CA THR A 133 -10.05 -13.83 13.02
C THR A 133 -10.74 -12.86 12.06
N VAL A 134 -10.08 -12.51 10.94
CA VAL A 134 -10.70 -11.66 9.91
C VAL A 134 -11.91 -12.37 9.30
N VAL A 135 -11.81 -13.65 8.94
CA VAL A 135 -12.93 -14.42 8.38
C VAL A 135 -14.11 -14.49 9.35
N VAL A 136 -13.84 -14.81 10.63
CA VAL A 136 -14.87 -14.83 11.68
C VAL A 136 -15.53 -13.47 11.83
N PHE A 137 -14.73 -12.39 11.83
CA PHE A 137 -15.26 -11.03 11.88
C PHE A 137 -16.21 -10.75 10.71
N MET A 138 -15.85 -11.12 9.49
CA MET A 138 -16.74 -10.94 8.31
C MET A 138 -18.05 -11.73 8.46
N GLY A 139 -17.97 -12.95 8.99
CA GLY A 139 -19.13 -13.79 9.30
C GLY A 139 -20.12 -13.15 10.25
N LEU A 140 -19.65 -12.43 11.28
CA LEU A 140 -20.51 -11.69 12.22
C LEU A 140 -21.36 -10.60 11.53
N PHE A 141 -20.94 -10.11 10.36
CA PHE A 141 -21.65 -9.11 9.57
C PHE A 141 -22.41 -9.69 8.37
N GLY A 142 -22.56 -11.02 8.32
CA GLY A 142 -23.37 -11.73 7.33
C GLY A 142 -22.67 -12.02 6.01
N VAL A 143 -21.34 -12.02 5.97
CA VAL A 143 -20.59 -12.55 4.82
C VAL A 143 -20.36 -14.04 5.04
N ASP A 144 -20.72 -14.87 4.07
CA ASP A 144 -20.50 -16.31 4.16
C ASP A 144 -19.00 -16.63 4.28
N SER A 145 -18.64 -17.37 5.32
CA SER A 145 -17.26 -17.83 5.59
C SER A 145 -16.69 -18.67 4.45
N ASN A 146 -17.52 -19.37 3.67
CA ASN A 146 -17.09 -20.17 2.51
C ASN A 146 -16.49 -19.31 1.39
N ARG A 147 -16.73 -18.00 1.42
CA ARG A 147 -16.16 -17.04 0.47
C ARG A 147 -14.71 -16.69 0.78
N PHE A 148 -14.15 -17.26 1.86
CA PHE A 148 -12.80 -16.99 2.28
C PHE A 148 -11.95 -18.24 2.33
N ILE A 149 -10.70 -18.10 1.88
CA ILE A 149 -9.63 -19.04 2.15
C ILE A 149 -8.59 -18.32 3.03
N PRO A 150 -8.55 -18.55 4.35
CA PRO A 150 -7.50 -17.98 5.19
C PRO A 150 -6.19 -18.70 4.94
N LYS A 151 -5.11 -17.95 4.64
CA LYS A 151 -3.75 -18.50 4.54
C LYS A 151 -2.78 -17.69 5.39
N GLY A 152 -2.14 -18.36 6.34
CA GLY A 152 -1.00 -17.87 7.13
C GLY A 152 0.35 -18.25 6.55
#